data_AF-R6Z353-F1
#
_entry.id   AF-R6Z353-F1
#
_cell.length_a   1.000
_cell.length_b   1.000
_cell.length_c   1.000
_cell.angle_alpha   90.00
_cell.angle_beta   90.00
_cell.angle_gamma   90.00
#
_symmetry.space_group_name_H-M   'P 1'
#
loop_
_entity.id
_entity.type
_entity.pdbx_description
1 polymer ?
#
loop_
_entity_poly.entity_id
_entity_poly.type
_entity_poly.pdbx_seq_one_letter_code
_entity_poly.pdbx_strand_id
1 'polypeptide(L)'
;MKIYVNEFHQIKAVRENTTGNDTLKEIEVPDDFLQPFCATVIKGFCYQINEDGSTMVYPYKDFELLMSIQQLHEEKEKQVTELQLALAEMYEERQV
;
A
#
# COMPACT_ATOMS: atom_id res chain seq x y z
N MET A 1 5.68 -5.29 -8.56
CA MET A 1 5.05 -5.53 -7.25
C MET A 1 4.00 -6.60 -7.47
N LYS A 2 3.81 -7.53 -6.52
CA LYS A 2 2.73 -8.51 -6.61
C LYS A 2 1.48 -7.99 -5.92
N ILE A 3 0.35 -8.06 -6.60
CA ILE A 3 -0.97 -7.84 -5.99
C ILE A 3 -1.80 -9.10 -6.12
N TYR A 4 -2.70 -9.29 -5.16
CA TYR A 4 -3.67 -10.38 -5.16
C TYR A 4 -5.07 -9.83 -5.35
N VAL A 5 -5.82 -10.53 -6.18
CA VAL A 5 -7.11 -10.06 -6.67
C VAL A 5 -8.17 -11.14 -6.58
N ASN A 6 -9.40 -10.74 -6.28
CA ASN A 6 -10.54 -11.68 -6.21
C ASN A 6 -11.22 -11.87 -7.57
N GLU A 7 -12.20 -12.77 -7.61
CA GLU A 7 -13.06 -13.04 -8.77
C GLU A 7 -13.81 -11.81 -9.31
N PHE A 8 -14.00 -10.79 -8.48
CA PHE A 8 -14.64 -9.52 -8.84
C PHE A 8 -13.64 -8.45 -9.33
N HIS A 9 -12.40 -8.84 -9.60
CA HIS A 9 -11.32 -7.97 -10.04
C HIS A 9 -10.95 -6.83 -9.05
N GLN A 10 -11.28 -7.00 -7.76
CA GLN A 10 -10.92 -6.05 -6.72
C GLN A 10 -9.54 -6.39 -6.15
N ILE A 11 -8.71 -5.36 -5.95
CA ILE A 11 -7.40 -5.51 -5.33
C ILE A 11 -7.61 -5.73 -3.83
N LYS A 12 -7.34 -6.95 -3.34
CA LYS A 12 -7.40 -7.23 -1.90
C LYS A 12 -6.16 -6.76 -1.14
N ALA A 13 -5.20 -6.16 -1.85
CA ALA A 13 -4.08 -5.40 -1.30
C ALA A 13 -3.37 -6.15 -0.18
N VAL A 14 -2.94 -7.34 -0.53
CA VAL A 14 -1.96 -8.10 0.23
C VAL A 14 -0.70 -8.06 -0.61
N ARG A 15 0.43 -7.60 -0.04
CA ARG A 15 1.74 -7.72 -0.68
C ARG A 15 2.18 -9.20 -0.74
N GLU A 16 1.57 -10.02 0.10
CA GLU A 16 1.79 -11.46 0.28
C GLU A 16 0.45 -12.14 0.60
N ASN A 17 0.11 -13.28 -0.02
CA ASN A 17 -1.09 -14.07 0.31
C ASN A 17 -0.88 -14.84 1.63
N THR A 18 -0.79 -14.12 2.75
CA THR A 18 -0.54 -14.69 4.08
C THR A 18 -1.71 -15.52 4.60
N THR A 19 -2.88 -15.45 3.96
CA THR A 19 -4.08 -16.21 4.33
C THR A 19 -4.21 -17.54 3.60
N GLY A 20 -3.36 -17.82 2.59
CA GLY A 20 -3.43 -19.07 1.81
C GLY A 20 -4.74 -19.21 1.03
N ASN A 21 -5.35 -18.09 0.62
CA ASN A 21 -6.60 -18.14 -0.13
C ASN A 21 -6.32 -18.43 -1.61
N ASP A 22 -6.58 -19.65 -2.05
CA ASP A 22 -6.34 -20.13 -3.42
C ASP A 22 -7.26 -19.51 -4.48
N THR A 23 -8.32 -18.81 -4.05
CA THR A 23 -9.22 -18.07 -4.97
C THR A 23 -8.63 -16.73 -5.43
N LEU A 24 -7.49 -16.33 -4.86
CA LEU A 24 -6.81 -15.10 -5.25
C LEU A 24 -5.88 -15.35 -6.42
N LYS A 25 -6.03 -14.57 -7.48
CA LYS A 25 -5.09 -14.57 -8.60
C LYS A 25 -3.91 -13.65 -8.26
N GLU A 26 -2.69 -14.11 -8.54
CA GLU A 26 -1.49 -13.28 -8.43
C GLU A 26 -1.30 -12.50 -9.74
N ILE A 27 -1.04 -11.20 -9.62
CA ILE A 27 -0.76 -10.34 -10.75
C ILE A 27 0.47 -9.50 -10.47
N GLU A 28 1.36 -9.46 -11.46
CA GLU A 28 2.50 -8.58 -11.47
C GLU A 28 2.10 -7.22 -12.02
N VAL A 29 2.27 -6.20 -11.20
CA VAL A 29 2.05 -4.79 -11.56
C VAL A 29 3.43 -4.15 -11.67
N PRO A 30 3.64 -3.22 -12.64
CA PRO A 30 4.88 -2.45 -12.71
C PRO A 30 5.26 -1.90 -11.33
N ASP A 31 6.50 -2.16 -10.91
CA ASP A 31 6.94 -1.94 -9.52
C ASP A 31 6.67 -0.52 -9.02
N ASP A 32 6.77 0.49 -9.89
CA ASP A 32 6.78 1.89 -9.47
C ASP A 32 5.40 2.50 -9.19
N PHE A 33 4.31 1.92 -9.70
CA PHE A 33 3.01 2.62 -9.70
C PHE A 33 2.32 2.65 -8.32
N LEU A 34 2.31 1.52 -7.62
CA LEU A 34 1.62 1.38 -6.32
C LEU A 34 2.56 1.40 -5.12
N GLN A 35 3.87 1.29 -5.34
CA GLN A 35 4.88 1.25 -4.30
C GLN A 35 4.87 2.48 -3.38
N PRO A 36 4.63 3.72 -3.85
CA PRO A 36 4.61 4.90 -2.98
C PRO A 36 3.41 4.94 -2.02
N PHE A 37 2.35 4.18 -2.29
CA PHE A 37 1.11 4.27 -1.53
C PHE A 37 1.09 3.32 -0.33
N CYS A 38 0.46 3.78 0.75
CA CYS A 38 0.22 2.94 1.92
C CYS A 38 -0.81 1.84 1.60
N ALA A 39 -0.77 0.74 2.37
CA ALA A 39 -1.62 -0.42 2.12
C ALA A 39 -3.13 -0.09 2.08
N THR A 40 -3.60 0.84 2.91
CA THR A 40 -5.01 1.27 2.93
C THR A 40 -5.43 1.90 1.61
N VAL A 41 -4.57 2.75 1.05
CA VAL A 41 -4.81 3.44 -0.23
C VAL A 41 -4.84 2.44 -1.37
N ILE A 42 -3.90 1.49 -1.39
CA ILE A 42 -3.85 0.42 -2.38
C ILE A 42 -5.15 -0.40 -2.40
N LYS A 43 -5.80 -0.64 -1.25
CA LYS A 43 -7.11 -1.35 -1.20
C LYS A 43 -8.26 -0.58 -1.87
N GLY A 44 -8.05 0.69 -2.19
CA GLY A 44 -9.00 1.55 -2.87
C GLY A 44 -8.97 1.44 -4.39
N PHE A 45 -8.02 0.72 -4.96
CA PHE A 45 -7.86 0.55 -6.40
C PHE A 45 -8.51 -0.75 -6.91
N CYS A 46 -8.91 -0.74 -8.18
CA CYS A 46 -9.23 -1.92 -8.97
C CYS A 46 -8.18 -2.12 -10.06
N TYR A 47 -8.13 -3.33 -10.60
CA TYR A 47 -7.35 -3.64 -11.79
C TYR A 47 -8.26 -4.27 -12.85
N GLN A 48 -7.87 -4.14 -14.11
CA GLN A 48 -8.52 -4.79 -15.23
C GLN A 48 -7.45 -5.31 -16.20
N ILE A 49 -7.65 -6.51 -16.72
CA ILE A 49 -6.87 -7.04 -17.85
C ILE A 49 -7.69 -6.81 -19.11
N ASN A 50 -7.14 -6.05 -20.05
CA ASN A 50 -7.77 -5.75 -21.33
C ASN A 50 -7.63 -6.95 -22.29
N GLU A 51 -8.41 -6.94 -23.38
CA GLU A 51 -8.39 -8.01 -24.39
C GLU A 51 -7.02 -8.20 -25.04
N ASP A 52 -6.21 -7.14 -25.11
CA ASP A 52 -4.83 -7.15 -25.63
C ASP A 52 -3.79 -7.67 -24.62
N GLY A 53 -4.22 -8.05 -23.41
CA GLY A 53 -3.37 -8.50 -22.31
C GLY A 53 -2.74 -7.38 -21.49
N SER A 54 -2.99 -6.11 -21.81
CA SER A 54 -2.53 -4.98 -20.99
C SER A 54 -3.28 -4.91 -19.66
N THR A 55 -2.62 -4.40 -18.63
CA THR A 55 -3.23 -4.22 -17.29
C THR A 55 -3.47 -2.74 -17.04
N MET A 56 -4.70 -2.38 -16.67
CA MET A 56 -5.05 -1.05 -16.17
C MET A 56 -5.33 -1.10 -14.67
N VAL A 57 -4.91 -0.05 -13.97
CA VAL A 57 -5.16 0.14 -12.53
C VAL A 57 -5.79 1.51 -12.35
N TYR A 58 -6.89 1.59 -11.62
CA TYR A 58 -7.65 2.84 -11.43
C TYR A 58 -8.35 2.85 -10.07
N PRO A 59 -8.62 4.05 -9.50
CA PRO A 59 -9.31 4.15 -8.22
C PRO A 59 -10.75 3.63 -8.35
N TYR A 60 -11.13 2.75 -7.44
CA TYR A 60 -12.50 2.23 -7.30
C TYR A 60 -13.29 2.94 -6.20
N LYS A 61 -12.57 3.50 -5.23
CA LYS A 61 -13.12 4.35 -4.18
C LYS A 61 -12.86 5.82 -4.47
N ASP A 62 -13.49 6.68 -3.70
CA ASP A 62 -13.28 8.13 -3.71
C ASP A 62 -11.79 8.48 -3.65
N PHE A 63 -11.28 9.06 -4.74
CA PHE A 63 -9.87 9.37 -4.89
C PHE A 63 -9.39 10.44 -3.92
N GLU A 64 -10.22 11.44 -3.60
CA GLU A 64 -9.86 12.49 -2.64
C GLU A 64 -9.73 11.92 -1.22
N LEU A 65 -10.65 11.03 -0.86
CA LEU A 65 -10.56 10.29 0.41
C LEU A 65 -9.30 9.42 0.45
N LEU A 66 -8.97 8.71 -0.63
CA LEU A 66 -7.75 7.91 -0.71
C LEU A 66 -6.50 8.78 -0.52
N MET A 67 -6.42 9.93 -1.18
CA MET A 67 -5.29 10.86 -1.00
C MET A 67 -5.22 11.42 0.43
N SER A 68 -6.36 11.70 1.05
CA SER A 68 -6.42 12.14 2.45
C SER A 68 -5.87 11.06 3.41
N ILE A 69 -6.17 9.79 3.15
CA ILE A 69 -5.62 8.67 3.93
C ILE A 69 -4.10 8.55 3.72
N GLN A 70 -3.61 8.75 2.49
CA GLN A 70 -2.18 8.75 2.20
C GLN A 70 -1.46 9.82 3.01
N GLN A 71 -1.98 11.05 3.00
CA GLN A 71 -1.37 12.15 3.73
C GLN A 71 -1.29 11.88 5.24
N LEU A 72 -2.36 11.37 5.83
CA LEU A 72 -2.38 11.01 7.26
C LEU A 72 -1.36 9.91 7.60
N HIS A 73 -1.11 8.98 6.68
CA HIS A 73 -0.09 7.95 6.85
C HIS A 73 1.32 8.55 6.87
N GLU A 74 1.63 9.41 5.90
CA GLU A 74 2.93 10.09 5.79
C GLU A 74 3.22 10.98 7.02
N GLU A 75 2.22 11.74 7.48
CA GLU A 75 2.34 12.55 8.70
C GLU A 75 2.64 11.69 9.94
N LYS A 76 1.99 10.54 10.05
CA LYS A 76 2.22 9.61 11.16
C LYS A 76 3.61 8.98 11.11
N GLU A 77 4.10 8.57 9.94
CA GLU A 77 5.45 8.01 9.78
C GLU A 77 6.52 9.04 10.15
N LYS A 78 6.31 10.30 9.78
CA LYS A 78 7.19 11.40 10.18
C LYS A 78 7.24 11.57 11.70
N GLN A 79 6.07 11.61 12.35
CA GLN A 79 6.00 11.73 13.82
C GLN A 79 6.69 10.56 14.54
N VAL A 80 6.52 9.33 14.05
CA VAL A 80 7.19 8.15 14.61
C VAL A 80 8.70 8.28 14.48
N THR A 81 9.19 8.73 13.34
CA THR A 81 10.62 8.92 13.09
C THR A 81 11.21 9.98 14.01
N GLU A 82 10.54 11.12 14.17
CA GLU A 82 10.95 12.20 15.08
C GLU A 82 11.00 11.72 16.54
N LEU A 83 10.02 10.94 16.99
CA LEU A 83 10.00 10.35 18.33
C LEU A 83 11.14 9.34 18.54
N GLN A 84 11.44 8.52 17.53
CA GLN A 84 12.55 7.58 17.58
C GLN A 84 13.91 8.29 17.68
N LEU A 85 14.08 9.40 16.94
CA LEU A 85 15.28 10.21 17.02
C LEU A 85 15.45 10.85 18.40
N ALA A 86 14.40 11.51 18.91
CA ALA A 86 14.42 12.11 20.25
C ALA A 86 14.69 11.08 21.36
N LEU A 87 14.16 9.86 21.21
CA LEU A 87 14.42 8.76 22.13
C LEU A 87 15.89 8.31 22.08
N ALA A 88 16.48 8.22 20.89
CA ALA A 88 17.88 7.87 20.71
C ALA A 88 18.80 8.93 21.34
N GLU A 89 18.54 10.21 21.10
CA GLU A 89 19.28 11.33 21.71
C GLU A 89 19.25 11.27 23.24
N MET A 90 18.07 11.03 23.84
CA MET A 90 17.97 10.87 25.30
C MET A 90 18.75 9.67 25.87
N TYR A 91 18.85 8.56 25.11
CA TYR A 91 19.64 7.40 25.53
C TYR A 91 21.14 7.68 25.41
N GLU A 92 21.58 8.41 24.39
CA GLU A 92 22.97 8.85 24.25
C GLU A 92 23.37 9.80 25.38
N GLU A 93 22.55 10.81 25.69
CA GLU A 93 22.81 11.77 26.79
C GLU A 93 22.88 11.10 28.18
N ARG A 94 22.18 9.97 28.39
CA ARG A 94 22.22 9.21 29.64
C ARG A 94 23.42 8.29 29.80
N GLN A 95 24.16 8.01 28.72
CA GLN A 95 25.35 7.15 28.75
C GLN A 95 26.66 7.94 28.95
N VAL A 96 26.59 9.27 29.01
CA VAL A 96 27.74 10.18 29.22
C VAL A 96 27.82 10.65 30.67
#